data_AF-A0A072NCI3-F1
#
_entry.id   AF-A0A072NCI3-F1
#
_cell.length_a   1.000
_cell.length_b   1.000
_cell.length_c   1.000
_cell.angle_alpha   90.00
_cell.angle_beta   90.00
_cell.angle_gamma   90.00
#
_symmetry.space_group_name_H-M   'P 1'
#
loop_
_entity.id
_entity.type
_entity.pdbx_description
1 polymer ?
#
loop_
_entity_poly.entity_id
_entity_poly.type
_entity_poly.pdbx_seq_one_letter_code
_entity_poly.pdbx_strand_id
1 'polypeptide(L)'
;MTVSSKGQVVLPREVRERLGVGQGDRIEFVMDEQGIHVRPSRGEGNPFLAWVGAAPLPEGYTTDDFIRETRHEGLSDEELRLLRSGPGARVTRMDEVLKDTGSRDDRP
;
A
#
# COMPACT_ATOMS: atom_id res chain seq x y z
N MET A 1 17.53 -27.86 -8.76
CA MET A 1 16.52 -27.76 -7.70
C MET A 1 15.80 -29.10 -7.65
N THR A 2 15.67 -29.73 -6.47
CA THR A 2 15.06 -31.05 -6.33
C THR A 2 13.66 -30.85 -5.74
N VAL A 3 12.65 -31.40 -6.40
CA VAL A 3 11.28 -31.40 -5.89
C VAL A 3 11.26 -32.21 -4.59
N SER A 4 10.74 -31.63 -3.51
CA SER A 4 10.62 -32.38 -2.24
C SER A 4 9.66 -33.57 -2.42
N SER A 5 9.73 -34.56 -1.53
CA SER A 5 8.83 -35.73 -1.59
C SER A 5 7.34 -35.38 -1.56
N LYS A 6 7.00 -34.17 -1.08
CA LYS A 6 5.64 -33.63 -1.03
C LYS A 6 5.27 -32.75 -2.22
N GLY A 7 6.16 -32.60 -3.21
CA GLY A 7 5.91 -31.72 -4.35
C GLY A 7 5.95 -30.22 -4.02
N GLN A 8 6.55 -29.84 -2.88
CA GLN A 8 6.58 -28.44 -2.46
C GLN A 8 7.63 -27.65 -3.26
N VAL A 9 7.21 -26.49 -3.76
CA VAL A 9 8.09 -25.51 -4.40
C VAL A 9 8.29 -24.33 -3.44
N VAL A 10 9.53 -23.97 -3.17
CA VAL A 10 9.87 -22.81 -2.35
C VAL A 10 10.05 -21.61 -3.26
N LEU A 11 9.30 -20.53 -3.00
CA LEU A 11 9.50 -19.25 -3.69
C LEU A 11 10.68 -18.50 -3.06
N PRO A 12 11.73 -18.16 -3.83
CA PRO A 12 12.81 -17.28 -3.38
C PRO A 12 12.28 -15.92 -2.93
N ARG A 13 13.06 -15.23 -2.09
CA ARG A 13 12.65 -13.95 -1.48
C ARG A 13 12.28 -12.90 -2.53
N GLU A 14 13.10 -12.77 -3.57
CA GLU A 14 12.94 -11.80 -4.64
C GLU A 14 11.64 -12.03 -5.42
N VAL A 15 11.24 -13.29 -5.57
CA VAL A 15 9.97 -13.65 -6.24
C VAL A 15 8.79 -13.28 -5.35
N ARG A 16 8.86 -13.54 -4.04
CA ARG A 16 7.81 -13.16 -3.09
C ARG A 16 7.59 -11.65 -3.05
N GLU A 17 8.68 -10.87 -3.01
CA GLU A 17 8.63 -9.41 -3.00
C GLU A 17 8.00 -8.86 -4.29
N ARG A 18 8.37 -9.41 -5.46
CA ARG A 18 7.77 -9.01 -6.75
C ARG A 18 6.30 -9.37 -6.88
N LEU A 19 5.90 -10.52 -6.34
CA LEU A 19 4.50 -10.95 -6.33
C LEU A 19 3.69 -10.27 -5.22
N GLY A 20 4.34 -9.61 -4.26
CA GLY A 20 3.69 -8.99 -3.11
C GLY A 20 3.03 -10.01 -2.18
N VAL A 21 3.59 -11.22 -2.06
CA VAL A 21 3.01 -12.31 -1.25
C VAL A 21 3.84 -12.60 0.00
N GLY A 22 3.15 -12.80 1.12
CA GLY A 22 3.69 -13.13 2.44
C GLY A 22 3.24 -14.48 2.96
N GLN A 23 3.51 -14.72 4.25
CA GLN A 23 3.04 -15.92 4.93
C GLN A 23 1.52 -15.89 5.08
N GLY A 24 0.86 -16.97 4.67
CA GLY A 24 -0.60 -17.10 4.72
C GLY A 24 -1.31 -16.68 3.43
N ASP A 25 -0.62 -16.00 2.52
CA ASP A 25 -1.17 -15.65 1.21
C ASP A 25 -1.30 -16.87 0.31
N ARG A 26 -2.37 -16.87 -0.49
CA ARG A 26 -2.63 -17.92 -1.48
C ARG A 26 -2.04 -17.53 -2.83
N ILE A 27 -1.52 -18.51 -3.54
CA ILE A 27 -1.02 -18.37 -4.91
C ILE A 27 -1.68 -19.41 -5.81
N GLU A 28 -1.76 -19.10 -7.09
CA GLU A 28 -2.28 -19.99 -8.13
C GLU A 28 -1.18 -20.31 -9.13
N PHE A 29 -1.14 -21.59 -9.53
CA PHE A 29 -0.36 -22.04 -10.68
C PHE A 29 -1.30 -22.10 -11.88
N VAL A 30 -1.03 -21.28 -12.89
CA VAL A 30 -1.78 -21.25 -14.15
C VAL A 30 -0.91 -21.83 -15.24
N MET A 31 -1.45 -22.73 -16.04
CA MET A 31 -0.73 -23.34 -17.16
C MET A 31 -1.35 -22.87 -18.48
N ASP A 32 -0.51 -22.38 -19.38
CA ASP A 32 -0.87 -21.99 -20.74
C ASP A 32 0.21 -22.40 -21.75
N GLU A 33 0.11 -21.94 -22.99
CA GLU A 33 1.04 -22.26 -24.08
C GLU A 33 2.48 -21.78 -23.81
N GLN A 34 2.67 -20.79 -22.94
CA GLN A 34 3.98 -20.23 -22.59
C GLN A 34 4.60 -20.92 -21.37
N GLY A 35 3.84 -21.75 -20.66
CA GLY A 35 4.32 -22.58 -19.56
C GLY A 35 3.50 -22.45 -18.29
N ILE A 36 4.18 -22.54 -17.14
CA ILE A 36 3.55 -22.46 -15.82
C ILE A 36 3.84 -21.08 -15.22
N HIS A 37 2.77 -20.36 -14.90
CA HIS A 37 2.80 -19.04 -14.28
C HIS A 37 2.36 -19.12 -12.83
N VAL A 38 3.02 -18.36 -11.96
CA VAL A 38 2.63 -18.21 -10.56
C VAL A 38 2.08 -16.81 -10.36
N ARG A 39 0.86 -16.72 -9.83
CA ARG A 39 0.23 -15.43 -9.51
C ARG A 39 -0.36 -15.43 -8.10
N PRO A 40 -0.47 -14.27 -7.43
CA PRO A 40 -1.24 -14.16 -6.21
C PRO A 40 -2.69 -14.53 -6.47
N SER A 41 -3.27 -15.34 -5.59
CA SER A 41 -4.70 -15.61 -5.62
C SER A 41 -5.41 -14.39 -5.03
N ARG A 42 -5.95 -13.55 -5.91
CA ARG A 42 -6.82 -12.45 -5.51
C ARG A 42 -8.22 -13.04 -5.35
N GLY A 43 -8.86 -12.81 -4.21
CA GLY A 43 -10.24 -13.25 -3.98
C GLY A 43 -11.19 -12.73 -5.07
N GLU A 44 -12.35 -13.38 -5.18
CA GLU A 44 -13.39 -12.95 -6.12
C GLU A 44 -13.90 -11.55 -5.73
N GLY A 45 -13.72 -10.60 -6.63
CA GLY A 45 -14.21 -9.23 -6.48
C GLY A 45 -13.20 -8.27 -5.84
N ASN A 46 -13.35 -7.00 -6.18
CA ASN A 46 -12.60 -5.93 -5.54
C ASN A 46 -13.24 -5.60 -4.17
N PRO A 47 -12.53 -5.76 -3.04
CA PRO A 47 -13.08 -5.55 -1.70
C PRO A 47 -13.52 -4.09 -1.45
N PHE A 48 -13.07 -3.16 -2.28
CA PHE A 48 -13.45 -1.76 -2.21
C PHE A 48 -14.79 -1.45 -2.89
N LEU A 49 -15.35 -2.36 -3.69
CA LEU A 49 -16.62 -2.12 -4.40
C LEU A 49 -17.79 -1.89 -3.45
N ALA A 50 -17.80 -2.57 -2.30
CA ALA A 50 -18.83 -2.36 -1.28
C ALA A 50 -18.85 -0.93 -0.71
N TRP A 51 -17.74 -0.18 -0.86
CA TRP A 51 -17.61 1.17 -0.33
C TRP A 51 -17.92 2.26 -1.37
N VAL A 52 -18.03 1.90 -2.64
CA VAL A 52 -18.35 2.85 -3.70
C VAL A 52 -19.77 3.36 -3.48
N GLY A 53 -19.90 4.65 -3.17
CA GLY A 53 -21.19 5.30 -2.89
C GLY A 53 -21.80 4.97 -1.52
N ALA A 54 -21.07 4.30 -0.62
CA ALA A 54 -21.59 3.93 0.70
C ALA A 54 -21.71 5.13 1.67
N ALA A 55 -21.02 6.23 1.39
CA ALA A 55 -21.07 7.43 2.22
C ALA A 55 -22.38 8.20 1.96
N PRO A 56 -23.20 8.50 2.99
CA PRO A 56 -24.38 9.33 2.82
C PRO A 56 -23.98 10.76 2.47
N LEU A 57 -24.67 11.34 1.49
CA LEU A 57 -24.54 12.75 1.16
C LEU A 57 -25.70 13.53 1.80
N PRO A 58 -25.45 14.74 2.33
CA PRO A 58 -26.52 15.65 2.72
C PRO A 58 -27.49 15.93 1.55
N GLU A 59 -28.73 16.26 1.87
CA GLU A 59 -29.73 16.56 0.83
C GLU A 59 -29.27 17.72 -0.06
N GLY A 60 -29.35 17.52 -1.38
CA GLY A 60 -28.94 18.52 -2.37
C GLY A 60 -27.44 18.60 -2.67
N TYR A 61 -26.60 17.83 -1.97
CA TYR A 61 -25.15 17.82 -2.21
C TYR A 61 -24.75 16.83 -3.31
N THR A 62 -23.84 17.27 -4.19
CA THR A 62 -23.08 16.34 -5.03
C THR A 62 -21.87 15.78 -4.26
N THR A 63 -21.25 14.71 -4.78
CA THR A 63 -19.98 14.21 -4.25
C THR A 63 -18.89 15.29 -4.26
N ASP A 64 -18.85 16.10 -5.32
CA ASP A 64 -17.87 17.19 -5.44
C ASP A 64 -18.10 18.29 -4.41
N ASP A 65 -19.36 18.65 -4.14
CA ASP A 65 -19.70 19.63 -3.11
C ASP A 65 -19.29 19.12 -1.73
N PHE A 66 -19.64 17.87 -1.42
CA PHE A 66 -19.30 17.24 -0.15
C PHE A 66 -17.79 17.14 0.07
N ILE A 67 -17.04 16.68 -0.94
CA ILE A 67 -15.58 16.62 -0.87
C ILE A 67 -15.00 18.02 -0.71
N ARG A 68 -15.48 19.02 -1.47
CA ARG A 68 -14.93 20.38 -1.39
C ARG A 68 -15.10 20.99 0.00
N GLU A 69 -16.26 20.77 0.63
CA GLU A 69 -16.60 21.37 1.92
C GLU A 69 -16.00 20.63 3.13
N THR A 70 -15.94 19.30 3.08
CA THR A 70 -15.44 18.49 4.21
C THR A 70 -13.94 18.19 4.10
N ARG A 71 -13.32 18.41 2.92
CA ARG A 71 -11.89 18.18 2.76
C ARG A 71 -11.13 19.07 3.75
N HIS A 72 -10.28 18.41 4.53
CA HIS A 72 -9.45 18.99 5.60
C HIS A 72 -10.18 19.31 6.91
N GLU A 73 -11.46 18.98 7.03
CA GLU A 73 -12.14 19.02 8.32
C GLU A 73 -11.43 18.13 9.35
N GLY A 74 -11.23 18.65 10.56
CA GLY A 74 -10.56 17.93 11.65
C GLY A 74 -9.03 17.92 11.60
N LEU A 75 -8.39 18.49 10.57
CA LEU A 75 -6.94 18.67 10.55
C LEU A 75 -6.53 19.92 11.35
N SER A 76 -5.44 19.79 12.11
CA SER A 76 -4.78 20.94 12.73
C SER A 76 -4.09 21.84 11.70
N ASP A 77 -3.76 23.08 12.10
CA ASP A 77 -2.99 24.01 11.27
C ASP A 77 -1.63 23.44 10.84
N GLU A 78 -1.02 22.61 11.68
CA GLU A 78 0.25 21.93 11.38
C GLU A 78 0.06 20.85 10.30
N GLU A 79 -0.96 19.99 10.43
CA GLU A 79 -1.29 18.96 9.45
C GLU A 79 -1.73 19.55 8.12
N LEU A 80 -2.49 20.66 8.16
CA LEU A 80 -2.84 21.45 6.97
C LEU A 80 -1.60 21.99 6.27
N ARG A 81 -0.60 22.50 7.01
CA ARG A 81 0.68 22.96 6.44
C ARG A 81 1.47 21.83 5.80
N LEU A 82 1.51 20.66 6.42
CA LEU A 82 2.16 19.48 5.86
C LEU A 82 1.47 19.02 4.58
N LEU A 83 0.14 18.93 4.58
CA LEU A 83 -0.64 18.48 3.43
C LEU A 83 -0.62 19.49 2.27
N ARG A 84 -0.56 20.79 2.57
CA ARG A 84 -0.47 21.90 1.60
C ARG A 84 0.95 22.28 1.24
N SER A 85 1.96 21.56 1.72
CA SER A 85 3.34 21.91 1.40
C SER A 85 3.53 21.76 -0.12
N GLY A 86 3.63 22.91 -0.79
CA GLY A 86 3.62 23.05 -2.23
C GLY A 86 4.94 22.58 -2.87
N PRO A 87 5.26 23.03 -4.10
CA PRO A 87 6.51 22.70 -4.76
C PRO A 87 7.71 23.03 -3.85
N GLY A 88 8.45 22.00 -3.43
CA GLY A 88 9.55 22.13 -2.46
C GLY A 88 9.35 21.35 -1.15
N ALA A 89 8.16 20.79 -0.92
CA ALA A 89 7.94 19.83 0.15
C ALA A 89 8.83 18.60 -0.02
N ARG A 90 9.70 18.33 0.95
CA ARG A 90 10.55 17.14 0.94
C ARG A 90 9.85 16.04 1.75
N VAL A 91 9.27 15.08 1.05
CA VAL A 91 8.76 13.85 1.68
C VAL A 91 9.98 12.94 1.90
N THR A 92 10.42 12.85 3.15
CA THR A 92 11.53 11.98 3.58
C THR A 92 10.95 10.75 4.27
N ARG A 93 11.51 9.56 4.03
CA ARG A 93 11.03 8.37 4.75
C ARG A 93 11.43 8.42 6.22
N MET A 94 10.59 7.89 7.09
CA MET A 94 10.81 7.88 8.54
C MET A 94 12.15 7.21 8.94
N ASP A 95 12.59 6.19 8.21
CA ASP A 95 13.86 5.50 8.45
C ASP A 95 15.10 6.32 8.09
N GLU A 96 14.96 7.35 7.26
CA GLU A 96 16.05 8.29 6.93
C GLU A 96 16.20 9.36 8.01
N VAL A 97 15.10 9.81 8.62
CA VAL A 97 15.11 10.81 9.72
C VAL A 97 15.77 10.24 10.98
N LEU A 98 15.46 8.99 11.32
CA LEU A 98 15.98 8.33 12.53
C LEU A 98 17.49 8.06 12.50
N LYS A 99 18.09 7.98 11.30
CA LYS A 99 19.54 7.81 11.14
C LYS A 99 20.30 9.11 11.41
N ASP A 100 19.69 10.26 11.13
CA ASP A 100 20.34 11.57 11.24
C ASP A 100 20.39 12.08 12.70
N THR A 101 19.42 11.67 13.53
CA THR A 101 19.41 11.97 14.97
C THR A 101 20.45 11.20 15.79
N GLY A 102 21.09 10.18 15.21
CA GLY A 102 22.13 9.39 15.87
C GLY A 102 23.56 9.92 15.73
N SER A 103 23.79 11.04 15.02
CA SER A 103 25.14 11.55 14.70
C SER A 103 25.48 12.90 15.34
N ARG A 104 24.71 13.36 16.33
CA ARG A 104 25.03 14.57 17.13
C ARG A 104 25.22 14.25 18.60
N ASP A 105 26.08 13.29 18.91
CA ASP A 105 26.76 13.26 20.19
C ASP A 105 28.10 12.54 20.03
N ASP A 106 29.10 13.31 19.61
CA ASP A 106 30.47 13.15 20.09
C ASP A 106 31.34 14.22 19.43
N ARG A 107 31.80 15.19 20.23
CA ARG A 107 33.17 15.66 20.13
C ARG A 107 33.64 16.25 21.48
N PRO A 108 34.92 16.02 21.81
CA PRO A 108 35.48 16.08 23.16
C PRO A 108 35.72 17.49 23.70
#